data_AF-A0A3B9ARY3-F1
#
_entry.id   AF-A0A3B9ARY3-F1
#
_cell.length_a   1.000
_cell.length_b   1.000
_cell.length_c   1.000
_cell.angle_alpha   90.00
_cell.angle_beta   90.00
_cell.angle_gamma   90.00
#
_symmetry.space_group_name_H-M   'P 1'
#
loop_
_entity.id
_entity.type
_entity.pdbx_description
1 polymer ?
#
loop_
_entity_poly.entity_id
_entity_poly.type
_entity_poly.pdbx_seq_one_letter_code
_entity_poly.pdbx_strand_id
1 'polypeptide(L)'
;APASAVSAGFTVGDFKDYDQVMAFGEDKDLISIEIEHVNTDALRALEQMGKKVHPSPAALDIIKDKGLQKQFYLENNIPTAH
;
A
#
# COMPACT_ATOMS: atom_id res chain seq x y z
N ALA A 1 13.37 11.02 -10.39
CA ALA A 1 12.22 11.22 -9.48
C ALA A 1 12.69 12.01 -8.26
N PRO A 2 11.86 12.84 -7.61
CA PRO A 2 12.32 13.77 -6.55
C PRO A 2 12.97 13.09 -5.35
N ALA A 3 12.57 11.86 -4.99
CA ALA A 3 13.15 11.12 -3.86
C ALA A 3 14.52 10.46 -4.17
N SER A 4 14.93 10.33 -5.44
CA SER A 4 16.13 9.55 -5.80
C SER A 4 17.44 10.18 -5.29
N ALA A 5 17.44 11.48 -5.00
CA ALA A 5 18.61 12.20 -4.52
C ALA A 5 18.92 11.94 -3.03
N VAL A 6 17.97 11.36 -2.29
CA VAL A 6 18.07 11.16 -0.82
C VAL A 6 17.84 9.70 -0.40
N SER A 7 17.77 8.78 -1.37
CA SER A 7 17.55 7.35 -1.13
C SER A 7 18.84 6.56 -1.30
N ALA A 8 19.05 5.53 -0.48
CA ALA A 8 20.18 4.59 -0.63
C ALA A 8 20.11 3.75 -1.92
N GLY A 9 18.93 3.64 -2.53
CA GLY A 9 18.73 2.96 -3.80
C GLY A 9 17.50 3.50 -4.52
N PHE A 10 17.47 3.34 -5.84
CA PHE A 10 16.36 3.76 -6.67
C PHE A 10 16.05 2.66 -7.69
N THR A 11 14.82 2.16 -7.65
CA THR A 11 14.30 1.15 -8.57
C THR A 11 13.21 1.78 -9.42
N VAL A 12 13.32 1.66 -10.74
CA VAL A 12 12.24 2.05 -11.66
C VAL A 12 11.35 0.84 -11.89
N GLY A 13 10.06 1.01 -11.62
CA GLY A 13 9.04 -0.01 -11.90
C GLY A 13 7.64 0.56 -11.78
N ASP A 14 6.66 -0.25 -12.18
CA ASP A 14 5.23 0.06 -12.04
C ASP A 14 4.69 -0.53 -10.73
N PHE A 15 4.25 0.34 -9.82
CA PHE A 15 3.65 -0.03 -8.54
C PHE A 15 2.23 -0.60 -8.66
N LYS A 16 1.65 -0.63 -9.86
CA LYS A 16 0.39 -1.33 -10.18
C LYS A 16 0.63 -2.74 -10.74
N ASP A 17 1.83 -3.01 -11.23
CA ASP A 17 2.20 -4.32 -11.76
C ASP A 17 2.55 -5.27 -10.61
N TYR A 18 1.90 -6.42 -10.58
CA TYR A 18 2.05 -7.38 -9.48
C TYR A 18 3.49 -7.88 -9.38
N ASP A 19 4.07 -8.31 -10.51
CA ASP A 19 5.38 -8.94 -10.54
C ASP A 19 6.50 -7.95 -10.17
N GLN A 20 6.39 -6.70 -10.61
CA GLN A 20 7.36 -5.66 -10.25
C GLN A 20 7.28 -5.25 -8.78
N VAL A 21 6.08 -5.23 -8.17
CA VAL A 21 5.94 -4.98 -6.72
C VAL A 21 6.53 -6.15 -5.92
N MET A 22 6.28 -7.38 -6.34
CA MET A 22 6.87 -8.57 -5.70
C MET A 22 8.40 -8.52 -5.77
N ALA A 23 8.96 -8.28 -6.95
CA ALA A 23 10.41 -8.18 -7.15
C ALA A 23 11.03 -7.04 -6.32
N PHE A 24 10.33 -5.91 -6.17
CA PHE A 24 10.81 -4.82 -5.32
C PHE A 24 10.80 -5.17 -3.83
N GLY A 25 9.79 -5.92 -3.36
CA GLY A 25 9.59 -6.23 -1.95
C GLY A 25 10.33 -7.46 -1.43
N GLU A 26 10.81 -8.33 -2.34
CA GLU A 26 11.42 -9.62 -2.00
C GLU A 26 12.62 -9.48 -1.05
N ASP A 27 13.47 -8.48 -1.26
CA ASP A 27 14.70 -8.24 -0.49
C ASP A 27 14.53 -7.20 0.64
N LYS A 28 13.31 -6.72 0.90
CA LYS A 28 13.03 -5.71 1.93
C LYS A 28 12.57 -6.35 3.23
N ASP A 29 12.73 -5.65 4.34
CA ASP A 29 12.15 -6.06 5.63
C ASP A 29 10.82 -5.34 5.92
N LEU A 30 10.74 -4.08 5.51
CA LEU A 30 9.61 -3.19 5.69
C LEU A 30 9.34 -2.42 4.41
N ILE A 31 8.06 -2.34 4.06
CA ILE A 31 7.56 -1.69 2.86
C ILE A 31 6.54 -0.64 3.29
N SER A 32 6.71 0.58 2.81
CA SER A 32 5.74 1.65 3.00
C SER A 32 5.39 2.30 1.67
N ILE A 33 4.20 2.88 1.59
CA ILE A 33 3.72 3.57 0.38
C ILE A 33 3.30 5.00 0.69
N GLU A 34 3.47 5.88 -0.30
CA GLU A 34 3.08 7.30 -0.21
C GLU A 34 1.81 7.62 -1.04
N ILE A 35 1.43 6.71 -1.94
CA ILE A 35 0.26 6.85 -2.82
C ILE A 35 -0.65 5.64 -2.67
N GLU A 36 -1.96 5.86 -2.66
CA GLU A 36 -2.93 4.81 -2.37
C GLU A 36 -3.16 3.88 -3.59
N HIS A 37 -2.88 4.36 -4.80
CA HIS A 37 -3.15 3.63 -6.04
C HIS A 37 -2.02 2.65 -6.39
N VAL A 38 -1.87 1.61 -5.58
CA VAL A 38 -0.86 0.54 -5.72
C VAL A 38 -1.53 -0.84 -5.81
N ASN A 39 -0.78 -1.86 -6.25
CA ASN A 39 -1.28 -3.24 -6.30
C ASN A 39 -1.38 -3.83 -4.88
N THR A 40 -2.60 -3.88 -4.31
CA THR A 40 -2.81 -4.39 -2.94
C THR A 40 -2.70 -5.91 -2.84
N ASP A 41 -2.90 -6.64 -3.94
CA ASP A 41 -2.71 -8.10 -3.97
C ASP A 41 -1.24 -8.47 -3.81
N ALA A 42 -0.34 -7.77 -4.50
CA ALA A 42 1.11 -7.96 -4.35
C ALA A 42 1.58 -7.61 -2.93
N LEU A 43 1.09 -6.50 -2.36
CA LEU A 43 1.40 -6.13 -0.98
C LEU A 43 0.91 -7.17 0.03
N ARG A 44 -0.24 -7.79 -0.22
CA ARG A 44 -0.78 -8.88 0.62
C ARG A 44 0.06 -10.15 0.52
N ALA A 45 0.53 -10.49 -0.69
CA ALA A 45 1.44 -11.61 -0.88
C ALA A 45 2.76 -11.39 -0.14
N LEU A 46 3.34 -10.19 -0.21
CA LEU A 46 4.54 -9.82 0.55
C LEU A 46 4.32 -9.91 2.06
N GLU A 47 3.17 -9.43 2.56
CA GLU A 47 2.80 -9.55 3.97
C GLU A 47 2.71 -11.03 4.42
N GLN A 48 2.13 -11.90 3.59
CA GLN A 48 2.09 -13.35 3.83
C GLN A 48 3.48 -14.01 3.82
N MET A 49 4.44 -13.45 3.09
CA MET A 49 5.85 -13.87 3.11
C MET A 49 6.60 -13.37 4.35
N GLY A 50 5.92 -12.69 5.29
CA GLY A 50 6.49 -12.19 6.54
C GLY A 50 7.09 -10.78 6.44
N LYS A 51 6.89 -10.08 5.31
CA LYS A 51 7.31 -8.69 5.15
C LYS A 51 6.38 -7.77 5.94
N LYS A 52 6.92 -6.71 6.55
CA LYS A 52 6.09 -5.69 7.21
C LYS A 52 5.59 -4.69 6.16
N VAL A 53 4.29 -4.52 6.04
CA VAL A 53 3.68 -3.59 5.08
C VAL A 53 2.87 -2.51 5.81
N HIS A 54 3.18 -1.24 5.53
CA HIS A 54 2.50 -0.09 6.14
C HIS A 54 2.05 0.95 5.10
N PRO A 55 0.80 1.47 5.20
CA PRO A 55 -0.33 0.88 5.91
C PRO A 55 -0.64 -0.54 5.42
N SER A 56 -1.42 -1.31 6.19
CA SER A 56 -1.73 -2.69 5.81
C SER A 56 -2.53 -2.74 4.49
N PRO A 57 -2.39 -3.81 3.68
CA PRO A 57 -3.14 -3.96 2.43
C PRO A 57 -4.66 -3.85 2.62
N ALA A 58 -5.18 -4.41 3.72
CA ALA A 58 -6.61 -4.34 4.05
C ALA A 58 -7.08 -2.90 4.33
N ALA A 59 -6.26 -2.08 5.00
CA ALA A 59 -6.59 -0.66 5.21
C ALA A 59 -6.62 0.10 3.88
N LEU A 60 -5.73 -0.24 2.95
CA LEU A 60 -5.69 0.37 1.62
C LEU A 60 -6.92 0.04 0.79
N ASP A 61 -7.41 -1.19 0.85
CA ASP A 61 -8.64 -1.58 0.16
C ASP A 61 -9.85 -0.75 0.65
N ILE A 62 -9.92 -0.46 1.96
CA ILE A 62 -10.96 0.41 2.54
C ILE A 62 -10.80 1.85 2.06
N ILE A 63 -9.58 2.39 2.04
CA ILE A 63 -9.35 3.82 1.72
C ILE A 63 -9.59 4.11 0.23
N LYS A 64 -9.29 3.15 -0.65
CA LYS A 64 -9.51 3.26 -2.10
C LYS A 64 -10.98 3.36 -2.46
N ASP A 65 -11.86 2.67 -1.73
CA ASP A 65 -13.30 2.68 -1.99
C ASP A 65 -14.00 3.66 -1.05
N LYS A 66 -14.49 4.78 -1.60
CA LYS A 66 -15.19 5.81 -0.81
C LYS A 66 -16.50 5.31 -0.17
N GLY A 67 -17.14 4.29 -0.74
CA GLY A 67 -18.30 3.63 -0.15
C GLY A 67 -17.91 2.81 1.08
N LEU A 68 -16.91 1.94 0.94
CA LEU A 68 -16.38 1.15 2.07
C LEU A 68 -15.79 2.05 3.16
N GLN A 69 -15.10 3.12 2.78
CA GLN A 69 -14.58 4.11 3.72
C GLN A 69 -15.70 4.76 4.54
N LYS A 70 -16.79 5.21 3.90
CA LYS A 70 -17.95 5.77 4.60
C LYS A 70 -18.61 4.73 5.50
N GLN A 71 -18.77 3.49 5.03
CA GLN A 71 -19.34 2.40 5.82
C GLN A 71 -18.49 2.10 7.06
N PHE A 72 -17.17 1.99 6.90
CA PHE A 72 -16.23 1.81 8.01
C PHE A 72 -16.35 2.93 9.05
N TYR A 73 -16.48 4.19 8.61
CA TYR A 73 -16.70 5.31 9.53
C TYR A 73 -18.03 5.20 10.28
N LEU A 74 -19.12 4.84 9.60
CA LEU A 74 -20.43 4.65 10.24
C LEU A 74 -20.40 3.52 11.28
N GLU A 75 -19.83 2.36 10.94
CA GLU A 75 -19.71 1.20 11.83
C GLU A 75 -18.88 1.50 13.09
N ASN A 76 -17.90 2.39 12.97
CA ASN A 76 -17.01 2.78 14.06
C ASN A 76 -17.42 4.10 14.76
N ASN A 77 -18.59 4.66 14.47
CA ASN A 77 -19.07 5.94 15.01
C ASN A 77 -18.10 7.12 14.78
N ILE A 78 -17.40 7.12 13.65
CA ILE A 78 -16.52 8.20 13.22
C ILE A 78 -17.35 9.19 12.38
N PRO A 79 -17.37 10.50 12.72
CA PRO A 79 -18.07 11.49 11.92
C PRO A 79 -17.53 11.53 10.49
N THR A 80 -18.43 11.45 9.50
CA THR A 80 -18.10 11.60 8.07
C THR A 80 -18.88 12.77 7.48
N ALA A 81 -18.27 13.47 6.52
CA ALA A 81 -18.97 14.51 5.76
C ALA A 81 -20.12 13.90 4.96
N HIS A 82 -21.24 14.63 4.90
CA HIS A 82 -22.44 14.26 4.14
C HIS A 82 -22.13 14.18 2.64
#